data_AF-A0A633ZXF2-F1
#
_entry.id   AF-A0A633ZXF2-F1
#
_cell.length_a   1.000
_cell.length_b   1.000
_cell.length_c   1.000
_cell.angle_alpha   90.00
_cell.angle_beta   90.00
_cell.angle_gamma   90.00
#
_symmetry.space_group_name_H-M   'P 1'
#
loop_
_entity.id
_entity.type
_entity.pdbx_description
1 polymer ?
#
loop_
_entity_poly.entity_id
_entity_poly.type
_entity_poly.pdbx_seq_one_letter_code
_entity_poly.pdbx_strand_id
1 'polypeptide(L)'
;HLKVIRTFDMVTSAPEKLSGQAADKMQAGVILLDFMRRELNLSNSSVLGACQKLQEAVGLPNLAPRYAIDAPADAPDGSSRPTLSLSALLKQYGIRLTANQAYHQMAKLGIVEQRERYSRTAINNIKKFWSLTAKGCMFGKNITSPANPRETQPHFFESRFPELLKLLDTVH
;
A
#
# COMPACT_ATOMS: atom_id res chain seq x y z
N HIS A 1 -16.81 -22.08 -51.73
CA HIS A 1 -16.68 -20.65 -51.39
C HIS A 1 -17.01 -20.26 -49.95
N LEU A 2 -17.72 -21.07 -49.14
CA LEU A 2 -18.06 -20.73 -47.73
C LEU A 2 -16.94 -20.92 -46.68
N LYS A 3 -15.91 -21.75 -46.95
CA LYS A 3 -14.81 -21.96 -45.99
C LYS A 3 -13.93 -20.72 -45.79
N VAL A 4 -13.70 -19.95 -46.86
CA VAL A 4 -12.83 -18.75 -46.83
C VAL A 4 -13.45 -17.62 -46.00
N ILE A 5 -14.78 -17.46 -46.07
CA ILE A 5 -15.53 -16.44 -45.30
C ILE A 5 -15.45 -16.72 -43.79
N ARG A 6 -15.62 -17.99 -43.37
CA ARG A 6 -15.50 -18.37 -41.95
C ARG A 6 -14.10 -18.18 -41.37
N THR A 7 -13.06 -18.41 -42.17
CA THR A 7 -11.68 -18.15 -41.73
C THR A 7 -11.42 -16.66 -41.59
N PHE A 8 -11.99 -15.82 -42.46
CA PHE A 8 -11.87 -14.37 -42.38
C PHE A 8 -12.54 -13.81 -41.12
N ASP A 9 -13.78 -14.22 -40.82
CA ASP A 9 -14.51 -13.81 -39.60
C ASP A 9 -13.82 -14.25 -38.29
N MET A 10 -13.14 -15.40 -38.30
CA MET A 10 -12.41 -15.91 -37.14
C MET A 10 -11.08 -15.13 -36.91
N VAL A 11 -10.47 -14.62 -37.98
CA VAL A 11 -9.26 -13.80 -37.92
C VAL A 11 -9.58 -12.34 -37.56
N THR A 12 -10.73 -11.80 -37.99
CA THR A 12 -11.17 -10.44 -37.64
C THR A 12 -11.72 -10.34 -36.21
N SER A 13 -12.36 -11.40 -35.68
CA SER A 13 -12.91 -11.40 -34.31
C SER A 13 -11.89 -11.73 -33.20
N ALA A 14 -10.73 -12.31 -33.54
CA ALA A 14 -9.66 -12.60 -32.59
C ALA A 14 -9.01 -11.33 -31.97
N PRO A 15 -8.61 -10.29 -32.74
CA PRO A 15 -8.03 -9.07 -32.17
C PRO A 15 -9.03 -8.27 -31.32
N GLU A 16 -10.32 -8.23 -31.67
CA GLU A 16 -11.35 -7.55 -30.87
C GLU A 16 -11.57 -8.23 -29.51
N LYS A 17 -11.59 -9.56 -29.45
CA LYS A 17 -11.71 -10.31 -28.19
C LYS A 17 -10.50 -10.14 -27.28
N LEU A 18 -9.29 -10.09 -27.84
CA LEU A 18 -8.05 -9.87 -27.08
C LEU A 18 -7.99 -8.43 -26.53
N SER A 19 -8.42 -7.44 -27.32
CA SER A 19 -8.53 -6.04 -26.89
C SER A 19 -9.57 -5.86 -25.76
N GLY A 20 -10.72 -6.53 -25.85
CA GLY A 20 -11.75 -6.52 -24.81
C GLY A 20 -11.25 -7.11 -23.49
N GLN A 21 -10.55 -8.25 -23.53
CA GLN A 21 -9.99 -8.89 -22.33
C GLN A 21 -8.91 -8.05 -21.64
N ALA A 22 -8.10 -7.31 -22.40
CA ALA A 22 -7.10 -6.40 -21.83
C ALA A 22 -7.76 -5.21 -21.14
N ALA A 23 -8.81 -4.63 -21.76
CA ALA A 23 -9.59 -3.55 -21.19
C ALA A 23 -10.30 -3.97 -19.90
N ASP A 24 -10.93 -5.16 -19.88
CA ASP A 24 -11.61 -5.70 -18.70
C ASP A 24 -10.64 -5.92 -17.53
N LYS A 25 -9.46 -6.49 -17.81
CA LYS A 25 -8.40 -6.69 -16.81
C LYS A 25 -7.89 -5.36 -16.25
N MET A 26 -7.70 -4.36 -17.10
CA MET A 26 -7.29 -3.01 -16.67
C MET A 26 -8.35 -2.41 -15.76
N GLN A 27 -9.63 -2.47 -16.16
CA GLN A 27 -10.73 -1.93 -15.37
C GLN A 27 -10.84 -2.62 -14.01
N ALA A 28 -10.76 -3.96 -13.97
CA ALA A 28 -10.74 -4.72 -12.72
C ALA A 28 -9.54 -4.33 -11.83
N GLY A 29 -8.36 -4.15 -12.44
CA GLY A 29 -7.15 -3.72 -11.74
C GLY A 29 -7.27 -2.32 -11.13
N VAL A 30 -7.85 -1.37 -11.85
CA VAL A 30 -8.10 -0.01 -11.36
C VAL A 30 -9.11 0.00 -10.21
N ILE A 31 -10.20 -0.76 -10.33
CA ILE A 31 -11.21 -0.90 -9.26
C ILE A 31 -10.57 -1.50 -8.01
N LEU A 32 -9.80 -2.57 -8.16
CA LEU A 32 -9.10 -3.20 -7.04
C LEU A 32 -8.09 -2.24 -6.39
N LEU A 33 -7.34 -1.48 -7.19
CA LEU A 33 -6.38 -0.51 -6.67
C LEU A 33 -7.06 0.63 -5.92
N ASP A 34 -8.19 1.17 -6.41
CA ASP A 34 -8.95 2.22 -5.70
C ASP A 34 -9.50 1.69 -4.37
N PHE A 35 -10.06 0.49 -4.37
CA PHE A 35 -10.48 -0.19 -3.14
C PHE A 35 -9.32 -0.35 -2.17
N MET A 36 -8.20 -0.93 -2.61
CA MET A 36 -7.01 -1.14 -1.78
C MET A 36 -6.41 0.16 -1.27
N ARG A 37 -6.40 1.23 -2.08
CA ARG A 37 -5.89 2.53 -1.66
C ARG A 37 -6.67 3.08 -0.47
N ARG A 38 -8.00 3.00 -0.52
CA ARG A 38 -8.89 3.47 0.55
C ARG A 38 -8.85 2.56 1.76
N GLU A 39 -9.00 1.26 1.53
CA GLU A 39 -9.07 0.28 2.60
C GLU A 39 -7.74 0.14 3.32
N LEU A 40 -6.61 0.09 2.62
CA LEU A 40 -5.29 -0.15 3.23
C LEU A 40 -4.52 1.14 3.52
N ASN A 41 -5.09 2.31 3.21
CA ASN A 41 -4.40 3.60 3.23
C ASN A 41 -3.02 3.52 2.54
N LEU A 42 -2.98 2.97 1.32
CA LEU A 42 -1.73 2.77 0.60
C LEU A 42 -1.02 4.10 0.33
N SER A 43 0.29 4.13 0.55
CA SER A 43 1.12 5.30 0.23
C SER A 43 1.06 5.65 -1.26
N ASN A 44 1.36 6.92 -1.60
CA ASN A 44 1.39 7.36 -2.99
C ASN A 44 2.41 6.57 -3.81
N SER A 45 3.58 6.25 -3.22
CA SER A 45 4.57 5.36 -3.86
C SER A 45 4.03 3.95 -4.14
N SER A 46 3.20 3.39 -3.25
CA SER A 46 2.61 2.06 -3.42
C SER A 46 1.57 2.08 -4.55
N VAL A 47 0.75 3.12 -4.61
CA VAL A 47 -0.23 3.34 -5.69
C VAL A 47 0.49 3.51 -7.02
N LEU A 48 1.55 4.32 -7.07
CA LEU A 48 2.36 4.50 -8.27
C LEU A 48 2.95 3.16 -8.78
N GLY A 49 3.57 2.39 -7.88
CA GLY A 49 4.12 1.09 -8.23
C GLY A 49 3.05 0.10 -8.71
N ALA A 50 1.84 0.17 -8.16
CA ALA A 50 0.71 -0.63 -8.64
C ALA A 50 0.25 -0.21 -10.04
N CYS A 51 0.14 1.10 -10.31
CA CYS A 51 -0.19 1.61 -11.65
C CYS A 51 0.86 1.19 -12.71
N GLN A 52 2.14 1.22 -12.36
CA GLN A 52 3.22 0.76 -13.24
C GLN A 52 3.06 -0.73 -13.60
N LYS A 53 2.80 -1.58 -12.60
CA LYS A 53 2.54 -3.02 -12.81
C LYS A 53 1.27 -3.30 -13.60
N LEU A 54 0.20 -2.51 -13.40
CA LEU A 54 -1.03 -2.66 -14.16
C LEU A 54 -0.83 -2.33 -15.64
N GLN A 55 -0.09 -1.26 -15.95
CA GLN A 55 0.26 -0.91 -17.33
C GLN A 55 1.07 -2.02 -18.00
N GLU A 56 2.10 -2.53 -17.31
CA GLU A 56 2.91 -3.64 -17.80
C GLU A 56 2.09 -4.90 -18.06
N ALA A 57 1.17 -5.25 -17.15
CA ALA A 57 0.33 -6.44 -17.25
C ALA A 57 -0.61 -6.46 -18.47
N VAL A 58 -0.94 -5.29 -19.05
CA VAL A 58 -1.76 -5.17 -20.26
C VAL A 58 -0.95 -4.76 -21.49
N GLY A 59 0.38 -4.68 -21.39
CA GLY A 59 1.27 -4.30 -22.48
C GLY A 59 1.29 -2.82 -22.83
N LEU A 60 0.86 -1.94 -21.91
CA LEU A 60 0.97 -0.49 -22.09
C LEU A 60 2.39 -0.01 -21.75
N PRO A 61 2.89 1.03 -22.45
CA PRO A 61 4.11 1.70 -22.03
C PRO A 61 3.93 2.30 -20.64
N ASN A 62 5.00 2.42 -19.86
CA ASN A 62 4.94 3.07 -18.57
C ASN A 62 4.78 4.59 -18.76
N LEU A 63 3.56 5.09 -18.56
CA LEU A 63 3.21 6.51 -18.66
C LEU A 63 3.34 7.24 -17.31
N ALA A 64 3.58 6.51 -16.22
CA ALA A 64 3.58 7.07 -14.88
C ALA A 64 4.93 7.72 -14.55
N PRO A 65 4.96 8.75 -13.67
CA PRO A 65 6.21 9.32 -13.17
C PRO A 65 7.14 8.27 -12.56
N ARG A 66 8.44 8.57 -12.51
CA ARG A 66 9.43 7.67 -11.89
C ARG A 66 9.35 7.64 -10.36
N TYR A 67 8.82 8.69 -9.75
CA TYR A 67 8.74 8.80 -8.29
C TYR A 67 7.39 9.38 -7.87
N ALA A 68 6.98 9.05 -6.64
CA ALA A 68 5.83 9.64 -5.97
C ALA A 68 6.31 10.39 -4.72
N ILE A 69 5.52 11.38 -4.31
CA ILE A 69 5.76 12.15 -3.09
C ILE A 69 5.01 11.49 -1.94
N ASP A 70 5.75 11.03 -0.93
CA ASP A 70 5.20 10.59 0.33
C ASP A 70 5.66 11.54 1.44
N ALA A 71 4.76 12.39 1.88
CA ALA A 71 5.01 13.38 2.90
C ALA A 71 3.73 13.68 3.68
N PRO A 72 3.84 14.23 4.90
CA PRO A 72 2.71 14.86 5.58
C PRO A 72 2.05 15.92 4.68
N ALA A 73 0.73 16.08 4.82
CA ALA A 73 -0.07 16.97 3.97
C ALA A 73 0.34 18.46 4.04
N ASP A 74 1.02 18.86 5.11
CA ASP A 74 1.51 20.21 5.38
C ASP A 74 3.00 20.39 5.04
N ALA A 75 3.64 19.43 4.36
CA ALA A 75 5.02 19.58 3.93
C ALA A 75 5.16 20.72 2.89
N PRO A 76 6.03 21.73 3.13
CA PRO A 76 6.03 22.97 2.34
C PRO A 76 6.73 22.86 0.98
N ASP A 77 7.57 21.85 0.78
CA ASP A 77 8.50 21.75 -0.36
C ASP A 77 8.09 20.70 -1.40
N GLY A 78 6.95 20.03 -1.22
CA GLY A 78 6.48 18.99 -2.12
C GLY A 78 7.45 17.81 -2.28
N SER A 79 8.37 17.59 -1.33
CA SER A 79 9.35 16.51 -1.38
C SER A 79 8.95 15.32 -0.52
N SER A 80 9.34 14.11 -0.91
CA SER A 80 9.17 12.92 -0.06
C SER A 80 9.98 13.06 1.22
N ARG A 81 9.36 12.73 2.36
CA ARG A 81 10.04 12.67 3.65
C ARG A 81 10.56 11.27 3.91
N PRO A 82 11.76 11.13 4.51
CA PRO A 82 12.30 9.83 4.83
C PRO A 82 11.42 9.17 5.92
N THR A 83 11.30 7.84 5.82
CA THR A 83 10.49 7.05 6.74
C THR A 83 11.26 5.84 7.22
N LEU A 84 11.00 5.46 8.47
CA LEU A 84 11.64 4.32 9.11
C LEU A 84 10.60 3.44 9.80
N SER A 85 10.97 2.18 10.04
CA SER A 85 10.16 1.30 10.88
C SER A 85 10.13 1.82 12.33
N LEU A 86 9.05 1.52 13.06
CA LEU A 86 8.90 1.94 14.46
C LEU A 86 10.09 1.49 15.34
N SER A 87 10.55 0.26 15.18
CA SER A 87 11.70 -0.27 15.92
C SER A 87 12.99 0.50 15.63
N ALA A 88 13.20 0.92 14.37
CA ALA A 88 14.37 1.70 13.99
C ALA A 88 14.33 3.09 14.63
N LEU A 89 13.16 3.74 14.63
CA LEU A 89 12.97 5.06 15.25
C LEU A 89 13.14 5.01 16.78
N LEU A 90 12.53 4.03 17.45
CA LEU A 90 12.71 3.85 18.89
C LEU A 90 14.19 3.68 19.27
N LYS A 91 14.94 2.90 18.48
CA LYS A 91 16.38 2.74 18.66
C LYS A 91 17.15 4.04 18.40
N GLN A 92 16.85 4.75 17.31
CA GLN A 92 17.51 6.01 16.93
C GLN A 92 17.33 7.11 17.99
N TYR A 93 16.16 7.15 18.64
CA TYR A 93 15.85 8.12 19.69
C TYR A 93 16.17 7.64 21.12
N GLY A 94 16.75 6.44 21.27
CA GLY A 94 17.12 5.89 22.59
C GLY A 94 15.92 5.58 23.50
N ILE A 95 14.73 5.35 22.93
CA ILE A 95 13.50 5.11 23.68
C ILE A 95 13.46 3.64 24.14
N ARG A 96 13.30 3.43 25.45
CA ARG A 96 13.22 2.09 26.08
C ARG A 96 11.82 1.50 26.03
N LEU A 97 11.13 1.65 24.91
CA LEU A 97 9.81 1.08 24.65
C LEU A 97 9.95 0.02 23.56
N THR A 98 9.30 -1.13 23.70
CA THR A 98 9.26 -2.10 22.61
C THR A 98 8.30 -1.61 21.53
N ALA A 99 8.57 -1.94 20.26
CA ALA A 99 7.66 -1.60 19.17
C ALA A 99 6.24 -2.12 19.40
N ASN A 100 6.08 -3.30 20.02
CA ASN A 100 4.77 -3.86 20.31
C ASN A 100 3.99 -3.00 21.33
N GLN A 101 4.64 -2.57 22.42
CA GLN A 101 4.01 -1.67 23.41
C GLN A 101 3.61 -0.34 22.76
N ALA A 102 4.49 0.26 21.97
CA ALA A 102 4.23 1.48 21.23
C ALA A 102 3.03 1.33 20.26
N TYR A 103 2.95 0.22 19.53
CA TYR A 103 1.80 -0.06 18.66
C TYR A 103 0.49 -0.18 19.45
N HIS A 104 0.50 -0.83 20.60
CA HIS A 104 -0.70 -0.91 21.45
C HIS A 104 -1.13 0.47 21.98
N GLN A 105 -0.20 1.34 22.37
CA GLN A 105 -0.51 2.73 22.74
C GLN A 105 -1.05 3.53 21.55
N MET A 106 -0.44 3.41 20.38
CA MET A 106 -0.95 4.03 19.14
C MET A 106 -2.35 3.53 18.77
N ALA A 107 -2.65 2.26 19.03
CA ALA A 107 -3.96 1.68 18.78
C ALA A 107 -5.03 2.30 19.68
N LYS A 108 -4.73 2.50 20.98
CA LYS A 108 -5.61 3.23 21.91
C LYS A 108 -5.90 4.66 21.43
N LEU A 109 -4.95 5.31 20.75
CA LEU A 109 -5.10 6.65 20.16
C LEU A 109 -5.77 6.66 18.78
N GLY A 110 -6.09 5.49 18.21
CA GLY A 110 -6.65 5.35 16.86
C GLY A 110 -5.66 5.70 15.74
N ILE A 111 -4.34 5.70 16.01
CA ILE A 111 -3.28 5.98 15.02
C ILE A 111 -3.00 4.73 14.17
N VAL A 112 -3.01 3.55 14.80
CA VAL A 112 -2.90 2.26 14.12
C VAL A 112 -4.10 1.38 14.44
N GLU A 113 -4.30 0.38 13.62
CA GLU A 113 -5.25 -0.70 13.87
C GLU A 113 -4.59 -2.05 13.60
N GLN A 114 -5.15 -3.09 14.20
CA GLN A 114 -4.72 -4.46 13.96
C GLN A 114 -5.55 -5.07 12.84
N ARG A 115 -4.88 -5.57 11.81
CA ARG A 115 -5.47 -6.30 10.70
C ARG A 115 -5.04 -7.75 10.74
N GLU A 116 -5.79 -8.58 10.03
CA GLU A 116 -5.63 -10.03 10.07
C GLU A 116 -5.59 -10.61 8.68
N ARG A 117 -4.83 -11.70 8.54
CA ARG A 117 -4.86 -12.54 7.33
C ARG A 117 -4.75 -14.00 7.71
N TYR A 118 -5.20 -14.84 6.78
CA TYR A 118 -4.93 -16.28 6.88
C TYR A 118 -3.42 -16.58 6.79
N SER A 119 -2.97 -17.53 7.60
CA SER A 119 -1.58 -18.01 7.64
C SER A 119 -1.52 -19.43 8.16
N ARG A 120 -1.07 -20.39 7.33
CA ARG A 120 -0.94 -21.81 7.70
C ARG A 120 -0.05 -22.07 8.92
N THR A 121 0.88 -21.16 9.22
CA THR A 121 1.87 -21.32 10.30
C THR A 121 1.51 -20.55 11.58
N ALA A 122 0.45 -19.72 11.55
CA ALA A 122 0.08 -18.92 12.71
C ALA A 122 -0.95 -19.66 13.58
N ILE A 123 -1.03 -19.27 14.86
CA ILE A 123 -2.04 -19.78 15.78
C ILE A 123 -3.43 -19.52 15.19
N ASN A 124 -4.30 -20.52 15.24
CA ASN A 124 -5.65 -20.50 14.64
C ASN A 124 -5.68 -20.17 13.15
N ASN A 125 -4.56 -20.38 12.45
CA ASN A 125 -4.35 -19.96 11.07
C ASN A 125 -4.51 -18.46 10.81
N ILE A 126 -4.37 -17.61 11.83
CA ILE A 126 -4.56 -16.16 11.71
C ILE A 126 -3.25 -15.44 12.08
N LYS A 127 -2.72 -14.67 11.13
CA LYS A 127 -1.61 -13.76 11.37
C LYS A 127 -2.14 -12.33 11.50
N LYS A 128 -1.81 -11.70 12.63
CA LYS A 128 -2.10 -10.29 12.88
C LYS A 128 -0.93 -9.41 12.47
N PHE A 129 -1.23 -8.24 11.95
CA PHE A 129 -0.27 -7.20 11.57
C PHE A 129 -0.85 -5.81 11.85
N TRP A 130 0.01 -4.80 11.95
CA TRP A 130 -0.39 -3.43 12.20
C TRP A 130 -0.57 -2.67 10.89
N SER A 131 -1.50 -1.71 10.86
CA SER A 131 -1.70 -0.80 9.73
C SER A 131 -1.99 0.60 10.27
N LEU A 132 -1.51 1.65 9.61
CA LEU A 132 -1.93 3.01 9.93
C LEU A 132 -3.38 3.21 9.51
N THR A 133 -4.12 3.89 10.38
CA THR A 133 -5.45 4.42 10.05
C THR A 133 -5.30 5.69 9.21
N ALA A 134 -6.42 6.23 8.73
CA ALA A 134 -6.43 7.54 8.07
C ALA A 134 -5.83 8.64 8.96
N LYS A 135 -6.15 8.62 10.26
CA LYS A 135 -5.55 9.52 11.26
C LYS A 135 -4.04 9.29 11.38
N GLY A 136 -3.60 8.03 11.41
CA GLY A 136 -2.18 7.69 11.53
C GLY A 136 -1.32 8.13 10.35
N CYS A 137 -1.91 8.36 9.18
CA CYS A 137 -1.19 8.81 7.98
C CYS A 137 -0.53 10.19 8.15
N MET A 138 -0.91 10.99 9.15
CA MET A 138 -0.19 12.23 9.47
C MET A 138 1.23 11.96 10.02
N PHE A 139 1.46 10.79 10.63
CA PHE A 139 2.74 10.40 11.22
C PHE A 139 3.55 9.46 10.33
N GLY A 140 2.96 8.92 9.26
CA GLY A 140 3.62 7.90 8.46
C GLY A 140 2.83 7.43 7.25
N LYS A 141 3.24 6.28 6.72
CA LYS A 141 2.65 5.65 5.54
C LYS A 141 2.60 4.13 5.71
N ASN A 142 1.61 3.50 5.08
CA ASN A 142 1.58 2.06 4.92
C ASN A 142 2.36 1.66 3.66
N ILE A 143 3.39 0.84 3.83
CA ILE A 143 4.05 0.14 2.74
C ILE A 143 3.55 -1.30 2.68
N THR A 144 3.69 -1.95 1.53
CA THR A 144 3.54 -3.40 1.46
C THR A 144 4.68 -4.05 2.25
N SER A 145 4.35 -4.98 3.14
CA SER A 145 5.34 -5.69 3.95
C SER A 145 6.33 -6.46 3.06
N PRO A 146 7.65 -6.30 3.25
CA PRO A 146 8.66 -7.11 2.55
C PRO A 146 8.54 -8.60 2.87
N ALA A 147 7.99 -8.95 4.05
CA ALA A 147 7.84 -10.33 4.49
C ALA A 147 6.62 -11.01 3.86
N ASN A 148 5.57 -10.24 3.54
CA ASN A 148 4.38 -10.80 2.90
C ASN A 148 3.62 -9.73 2.10
N PRO A 149 3.40 -9.92 0.79
CA PRO A 149 2.69 -8.94 -0.04
C PRO A 149 1.22 -8.75 0.32
N ARG A 150 0.64 -9.61 1.18
CA ARG A 150 -0.75 -9.50 1.69
C ARG A 150 -0.85 -8.73 3.01
N GLU A 151 0.23 -8.11 3.46
CA GLU A 151 0.26 -7.31 4.69
C GLU A 151 0.70 -5.88 4.37
N THR A 152 0.19 -4.93 5.14
CA THR A 152 0.79 -3.62 5.25
C THR A 152 1.81 -3.60 6.39
N GLN A 153 2.74 -2.66 6.33
CA GLN A 153 3.68 -2.36 7.40
C GLN A 153 3.75 -0.84 7.58
N PRO A 154 3.46 -0.31 8.79
CA PRO A 154 3.61 1.09 9.11
C PRO A 154 5.09 1.50 9.09
N HIS A 155 5.38 2.54 8.32
CA HIS A 155 6.62 3.31 8.37
C HIS A 155 6.28 4.74 8.77
N PHE A 156 7.06 5.34 9.66
CA PHE A 156 6.78 6.66 10.21
C PHE A 156 7.76 7.69 9.66
N PHE A 157 7.28 8.91 9.44
CA PHE A 157 8.12 10.03 9.02
C PHE A 157 9.06 10.40 10.16
N GLU A 158 10.35 10.47 9.88
CA GLU A 158 11.36 10.83 10.89
C GLU A 158 11.05 12.19 11.53
N SER A 159 10.62 13.16 10.71
CA SER A 159 10.26 14.51 11.16
C SER A 159 9.04 14.56 12.09
N ARG A 160 8.18 13.54 12.09
CA ARG A 160 6.96 13.47 12.91
C ARG A 160 7.08 12.59 14.13
N PHE A 161 8.16 11.81 14.21
CA PHE A 161 8.35 10.88 15.31
C PHE A 161 8.42 11.54 16.70
N PRO A 162 9.05 12.72 16.89
CA PRO A 162 9.04 13.41 18.20
C PRO A 162 7.63 13.80 18.66
N GLU A 163 6.75 14.21 17.74
CA GLU A 163 5.36 14.54 18.04
C GLU A 163 4.57 13.28 18.42
N LEU A 164 4.79 12.19 17.66
CA LEU A 164 4.20 10.89 17.96
C LEU A 164 4.58 10.39 19.37
N LEU A 165 5.86 10.49 19.76
CA LEU A 165 6.31 10.08 21.09
C LEU A 165 5.56 10.82 22.22
N LYS A 166 5.40 12.14 22.10
CA LYS A 166 4.64 12.94 23.09
C LYS A 166 3.20 12.45 23.25
N LEU A 167 2.57 11.99 22.16
CA LEU A 167 1.23 11.40 22.22
C LEU A 167 1.23 10.07 22.96
N LEU A 168 2.24 9.22 22.77
CA LEU A 168 2.33 7.93 23.47
C LEU A 168 2.43 8.09 24.99
N ASP A 169 3.09 9.15 25.45
CA ASP A 169 3.23 9.46 26.88
C ASP A 169 1.90 9.81 27.56
N THR A 170 0.88 10.24 26.79
CA THR A 170 -0.47 10.55 27.31
C THR A 170 -1.31 9.30 27.57
N VAL A 171 -0.84 8.13 27.14
CA VAL A 171 -1.58 6.87 27.19
C VAL A 171 -1.08 6.02 28.37
N HIS A 172 -1.86 6.05 29.46
CA HIS A 172 -1.67 5.16 30.61
C HIS A 172 -2.39 3.80 30.41
#